data_AF-A0AAU0F1Z2-F1
#
_entry.id   AF-A0AAU0F1Z2-F1
#
_cell.length_a   1.000
_cell.length_b   1.000
_cell.length_c   1.000
_cell.angle_alpha   90.00
_cell.angle_beta   90.00
_cell.angle_gamma   90.00
#
_symmetry.space_group_name_H-M   'P 1'
#
loop_
_entity.id
_entity.type
_entity.pdbx_description
1 polymer ?
#
loop_
_entity_poly.entity_id
_entity_poly.type
_entity_poly.pdbx_seq_one_letter_code
_entity_poly.pdbx_strand_id
1 'polypeptide(L)'
;MELSLKIFQFILSISILVFLHELGHFLPAKWFKTRAEKFFLFFDPWFSIFSMKKINGKWQFKFFSKNLPDTQVIEKDGKKIEIPIDTDTLPEGDWRKYPENTKWGIGWLPMGGYVKIAGMVDESMDTRAIEKPAQPVGIP
;
A
#
# COMPACT_ATOMS: atom_id res chain seq x y z
N MET A 1 19.23 26.50 -16.10
CA MET A 1 17.76 26.71 -16.09
C MET A 1 17.05 25.63 -16.89
N GLU A 2 17.43 25.41 -18.15
CA GLU A 2 16.85 24.36 -19.02
C GLU A 2 16.90 22.94 -18.45
N LEU A 3 18.02 22.52 -17.87
CA LEU A 3 18.15 21.17 -17.31
C LEU A 3 17.18 20.93 -16.14
N SER A 4 17.07 21.91 -15.23
CA SER A 4 16.17 21.84 -14.08
C SER A 4 14.71 21.75 -14.51
N LEU A 5 14.32 22.53 -15.53
CA LEU A 5 12.97 22.49 -16.10
C LEU A 5 12.69 21.16 -16.79
N LYS A 6 13.63 20.61 -17.55
CA LYS A 6 13.50 19.29 -18.20
C LYS A 6 13.36 18.17 -17.17
N ILE A 7 14.16 18.20 -16.10
CA ILE A 7 14.05 17.22 -14.99
C ILE A 7 12.70 17.35 -14.30
N PHE A 8 12.25 18.57 -14.01
CA PHE A 8 10.94 18.80 -13.41
C PHE A 8 9.80 18.30 -14.31
N GLN A 9 9.83 18.60 -15.61
CA GLN A 9 8.85 18.11 -16.59
C GLN A 9 8.86 16.58 -16.69
N PHE A 10 10.04 15.96 -16.66
CA PHE A 10 10.17 14.51 -16.67
C PHE A 10 9.54 13.86 -15.43
N ILE A 11 9.84 14.38 -14.24
CA ILE A 11 9.24 13.92 -12.97
C ILE A 11 7.73 14.16 -12.98
N LEU A 12 7.26 15.31 -13.48
CA LEU A 12 5.85 15.63 -13.57
C LEU A 12 5.12 14.69 -14.53
N SER A 13 5.72 14.40 -15.68
CA SER A 13 5.18 13.46 -16.68
C SER A 13 5.02 12.06 -16.08
N ILE A 14 6.06 11.54 -15.42
CA ILE A 14 6.00 10.24 -14.75
C ILE A 14 4.99 10.25 -13.60
N SER A 15 4.93 11.32 -12.80
CA SER A 15 3.94 11.47 -11.72
C SER A 15 2.51 11.31 -12.25
N ILE A 16 2.18 11.96 -13.36
CA ILE A 16 0.84 11.90 -13.96
C ILE A 16 0.56 10.50 -14.52
N LEU A 17 1.54 9.90 -15.22
CA LEU A 17 1.40 8.56 -15.80
C LEU A 17 1.16 7.50 -14.70
N VAL A 18 1.98 7.51 -13.66
CA VAL A 18 1.84 6.60 -12.51
C VAL A 18 0.52 6.85 -11.80
N PHE A 19 0.16 8.11 -11.54
CA PHE A 19 -1.11 8.44 -10.89
C PHE A 19 -2.30 7.88 -11.68
N LEU A 20 -2.32 8.03 -13.01
CA LEU A 20 -3.37 7.47 -13.86
C LEU A 20 -3.36 5.94 -13.88
N HIS A 21 -2.18 5.31 -13.88
CA HIS A 21 -2.04 3.86 -13.79
C HIS A 21 -2.64 3.31 -12.49
N GLU A 22 -2.24 3.88 -11.35
CA GLU A 22 -2.73 3.48 -10.02
C GLU A 22 -4.22 3.80 -9.86
N LEU A 23 -4.67 4.95 -10.39
CA LEU A 23 -6.09 5.30 -10.42
C LEU A 23 -6.90 4.27 -11.23
N GLY A 24 -6.31 3.73 -12.30
CA GLY A 24 -6.85 2.65 -13.10
C GLY A 24 -7.07 1.35 -12.33
N HIS A 25 -6.35 1.10 -11.24
CA HIS A 25 -6.61 -0.03 -10.32
C HIS A 25 -7.56 0.35 -9.19
N PHE A 26 -7.44 1.58 -8.69
CA PHE A 26 -8.27 2.10 -7.60
C PHE A 26 -9.75 2.21 -7.97
N LEU A 27 -10.05 2.68 -9.18
CA LEU A 27 -11.44 2.86 -9.64
C LEU A 27 -12.18 1.53 -9.77
N PRO A 28 -11.65 0.48 -10.44
CA PRO A 28 -12.23 -0.85 -10.43
C PRO A 28 -12.41 -1.39 -9.02
N ALA A 29 -11.41 -1.27 -8.14
CA ALA A 29 -11.56 -1.74 -6.76
C ALA A 29 -12.77 -1.10 -6.07
N LYS A 30 -12.94 0.23 -6.20
CA LYS A 30 -14.12 0.93 -5.69
C LYS A 30 -15.42 0.48 -6.35
N TRP A 31 -15.38 0.21 -7.66
CA TRP A 31 -16.55 -0.26 -8.42
C TRP A 31 -17.00 -1.66 -7.97
N PHE A 32 -16.05 -2.56 -7.72
CA PHE A 32 -16.30 -3.91 -7.21
C PHE A 32 -16.53 -3.96 -5.69
N LYS A 33 -16.76 -2.81 -5.05
CA LYS A 33 -16.93 -2.70 -3.58
C LYS A 33 -15.76 -3.30 -2.79
N THR A 34 -14.59 -3.40 -3.42
CA THR A 34 -13.37 -3.85 -2.79
C THR A 34 -12.67 -2.66 -2.15
N ARG A 35 -12.13 -2.85 -0.94
CA ARG A 35 -11.52 -1.76 -0.18
C ARG A 35 -10.08 -1.55 -0.64
N ALA A 36 -9.74 -0.32 -1.01
CA ALA A 36 -8.36 0.09 -1.26
C ALA A 36 -7.77 0.68 0.03
N GLU A 37 -6.84 -0.03 0.63
CA GLU A 37 -6.21 0.32 1.92
C GLU A 37 -5.16 1.42 1.75
N LYS A 38 -4.35 1.33 0.69
CA LYS A 38 -3.28 2.29 0.39
C LYS A 38 -3.33 2.71 -1.07
N PHE A 39 -3.08 3.99 -1.32
CA PHE A 39 -2.86 4.55 -2.64
C PHE A 39 -1.57 5.37 -2.57
N PHE A 40 -0.50 4.90 -3.19
CA PHE A 40 0.80 5.54 -3.10
C PHE A 40 1.29 5.94 -4.49
N LEU A 41 1.58 7.23 -4.61
CA LEU A 41 2.31 7.77 -5.74
C LEU A 41 3.81 7.61 -5.43
N PHE A 42 4.55 6.82 -6.21
CA PHE A 42 5.95 6.48 -5.91
C PHE A 42 6.14 5.47 -4.78
N PHE A 43 7.18 4.63 -4.91
CA PHE A 43 7.48 3.58 -3.94
C PHE A 43 8.14 4.17 -2.68
N ASP A 44 7.81 3.57 -1.52
CA ASP A 44 8.26 3.96 -0.19
C ASP A 44 8.89 2.79 0.59
N PRO A 45 9.99 2.17 0.09
CA PRO A 45 10.54 0.92 0.65
C PRO A 45 11.00 1.02 2.11
N TRP A 46 11.34 2.23 2.59
CA TRP A 46 11.75 2.48 3.99
C TRP A 46 10.87 3.52 4.69
N PHE A 47 10.61 4.63 4.02
CA PHE A 47 9.82 5.73 4.53
C PHE A 47 9.06 6.39 3.39
N SER A 48 7.92 6.97 3.72
CA SER A 48 7.15 7.83 2.82
C SER A 48 7.52 9.28 3.06
N ILE A 49 7.66 10.07 1.99
CA ILE A 49 7.89 11.51 2.10
C ILE A 49 6.68 12.15 2.77
N PHE A 50 5.51 11.74 2.31
CA PHE A 50 4.25 12.29 2.74
C PHE A 50 3.19 11.21 2.78
N SER A 51 2.30 11.29 3.75
CA SER A 51 1.12 10.44 3.81
C SER A 51 -0.02 11.22 4.41
N MET A 52 -1.23 10.97 3.91
CA MET A 52 -2.47 11.52 4.43
C MET A 52 -3.49 10.42 4.60
N LYS A 53 -4.28 10.49 5.67
CA LYS A 53 -5.38 9.56 5.91
C LYS A 53 -6.52 10.29 6.58
N LYS A 54 -7.76 9.95 6.21
CA LYS A 54 -8.95 10.45 6.88
C LYS A 54 -9.25 9.56 8.09
N ILE A 55 -9.35 10.16 9.27
CA ILE A 55 -9.64 9.48 10.54
C ILE A 55 -10.73 10.28 11.27
N ASN A 56 -11.84 9.64 11.65
CA ASN A 56 -12.98 10.28 12.34
C ASN A 56 -13.43 11.60 11.68
N GLY A 57 -13.46 11.64 10.34
CA GLY A 57 -13.85 12.83 9.58
C GLY A 57 -12.76 13.91 9.42
N LYS A 58 -11.62 13.80 10.12
CA LYS A 58 -10.50 14.73 10.04
C LYS A 58 -9.38 14.18 9.17
N TRP A 59 -8.74 15.04 8.37
CA TRP A 59 -7.54 14.68 7.63
C TRP A 59 -6.33 14.72 8.56
N GLN A 60 -5.61 13.61 8.63
CA GLN A 60 -4.36 13.47 9.36
C GLN A 60 -3.23 13.39 8.35
N PHE A 61 -2.20 14.22 8.54
CA PHE A 61 -1.04 14.31 7.66
C PHE A 61 0.21 13.90 8.43
N LYS A 62 1.10 13.14 7.79
CA LYS A 62 2.41 12.77 8.32
C LYS A 62 3.45 12.97 7.23
N PHE A 63 4.52 13.65 7.61
CA PHE A 63 5.72 13.80 6.80
C PHE A 63 6.78 12.81 7.32
N PHE A 64 7.53 12.19 6.41
CA PHE A 64 8.62 11.26 6.75
C PHE A 64 8.20 10.11 7.67
N SER A 65 7.09 9.45 7.35
CA SER A 65 6.63 8.30 8.13
C SER A 65 7.42 7.06 7.74
N LYS A 66 7.92 6.30 8.72
CA LYS A 66 8.43 4.95 8.46
C LYS A 66 7.32 4.07 7.89
N ASN A 67 7.68 3.20 6.94
CA ASN A 67 6.75 2.21 6.41
C ASN A 67 6.59 1.11 7.48
N LEU A 68 5.40 1.02 8.07
CA LEU A 68 5.08 0.04 9.09
C LEU A 68 4.37 -1.14 8.40
N PRO A 69 4.78 -2.39 8.68
CA PRO A 69 4.05 -3.56 8.18
C PRO A 69 2.65 -3.60 8.83
N ASP A 70 1.64 -3.93 8.01
CA ASP A 70 0.26 -4.13 8.46
C ASP A 70 -0.03 -5.60 8.80
N THR A 71 0.97 -6.47 8.63
CA THR A 71 0.87 -7.91 8.77
C THR A 71 1.89 -8.38 9.78
N GLN A 72 1.49 -9.27 10.68
CA GLN A 72 2.39 -9.97 11.60
C GLN A 72 2.67 -11.36 11.02
N VAL A 73 3.96 -11.72 10.96
CA VAL A 73 4.38 -13.07 10.59
C VAL A 73 4.33 -13.91 11.85
N ILE A 74 3.32 -14.77 11.97
CA ILE A 74 3.22 -15.74 13.06
C ILE A 74 3.63 -17.10 12.49
N GLU A 75 4.62 -17.73 13.12
CA GLU A 75 5.06 -19.07 12.76
C GLU A 75 4.17 -20.07 13.49
N LYS A 76 3.25 -20.70 12.74
CA LYS A 76 2.37 -21.74 13.25
C LYS A 76 2.65 -23.00 12.43
N ASP A 77 3.06 -24.08 13.11
CA ASP A 77 3.24 -25.40 12.50
C ASP A 77 4.33 -25.45 11.40
N GLY A 78 5.46 -24.76 11.62
CA GLY A 78 6.58 -24.70 10.66
C GLY A 78 6.29 -23.92 9.37
N LYS A 79 5.11 -23.30 9.27
CA LYS A 79 4.70 -22.47 8.13
C LYS A 79 4.57 -21.02 8.60
N LYS A 80 5.29 -20.11 7.92
CA LYS A 80 5.15 -18.67 8.13
C LYS A 80 3.84 -18.20 7.52
N ILE A 81 2.87 -17.88 8.37
CA ILE A 81 1.57 -17.37 7.96
C ILE A 81 1.52 -15.89 8.32
N GLU A 82 1.26 -15.10 7.29
CA GLU A 82 1.08 -13.66 7.40
C GLU A 82 -0.37 -13.39 7.78
N ILE A 83 -0.59 -12.95 9.02
CA ILE A 83 -1.93 -12.67 9.55
C ILE A 83 -2.07 -11.14 9.71
N PRO A 84 -3.17 -10.54 9.22
CA PRO A 84 -3.41 -9.11 9.42
C PRO A 84 -3.42 -8.78 10.91
N ILE A 85 -2.75 -7.67 11.27
CA ILE A 85 -2.67 -7.22 12.66
C ILE A 85 -4.08 -6.94 13.17
N ASP A 86 -4.39 -7.45 14.37
CA ASP A 86 -5.66 -7.14 15.04
C ASP A 86 -5.74 -5.62 15.29
N THR A 87 -6.64 -4.96 14.55
CA THR A 87 -6.80 -3.51 14.56
C THR A 87 -7.29 -2.99 15.91
N ASP A 88 -7.96 -3.83 16.71
CA ASP A 88 -8.55 -3.43 17.99
C ASP A 88 -7.52 -3.26 19.09
N THR A 89 -6.35 -3.91 18.95
CA THR A 89 -5.22 -3.80 19.89
C THR A 89 -4.34 -2.58 19.66
N LEU A 90 -4.54 -1.86 18.55
CA LEU A 90 -3.68 -0.74 18.16
C LEU A 90 -4.06 0.56 18.88
N PRO A 91 -3.07 1.41 19.22
CA PRO A 91 -3.33 2.71 19.83
C PRO A 91 -4.20 3.59 18.92
N GLU A 92 -5.07 4.42 19.51
CA GLU A 92 -6.03 5.25 18.75
C GLU A 92 -5.40 6.20 17.71
N GLY A 93 -4.14 6.59 17.92
CA GLY A 93 -3.37 7.41 16.97
C GLY A 93 -2.75 6.64 15.80
N ASP A 94 -2.85 5.30 15.78
CA ASP A 94 -2.32 4.48 14.70
C ASP A 94 -3.26 4.47 13.51
N TRP A 95 -2.70 4.75 12.34
CA TRP A 95 -3.44 4.82 11.10
C TRP A 95 -3.90 3.44 10.62
N ARG A 96 -3.28 2.36 11.10
CA ARG A 96 -3.65 0.97 10.79
C ARG A 96 -4.99 0.56 11.42
N LYS A 97 -5.43 1.25 12.47
CA LYS A 97 -6.72 1.02 13.15
C LYS A 97 -7.95 1.30 12.27
N TYR A 98 -7.79 2.08 11.22
CA TYR A 98 -8.88 2.57 10.35
C TYR A 98 -8.78 2.00 8.92
N PRO A 99 -8.84 0.67 8.70
CA PRO A 99 -8.62 0.04 7.39
C PRO A 99 -9.68 0.41 6.33
N GLU A 100 -10.84 0.91 6.75
CA GLU A 100 -11.91 1.38 5.88
C GLU A 100 -11.53 2.64 5.08
N ASN A 101 -10.60 3.43 5.62
CA ASN A 101 -10.13 4.66 4.98
C ASN A 101 -8.84 4.41 4.20
N THR A 102 -8.83 4.86 2.94
CA THR A 102 -7.64 4.79 2.08
C THR A 102 -6.55 5.71 2.62
N LYS A 103 -5.35 5.16 2.86
CA LYS A 103 -4.13 5.93 3.13
C LYS A 103 -3.54 6.38 1.81
N TRP A 104 -3.49 7.69 1.58
CA TRP A 104 -2.83 8.27 0.42
C TRP A 104 -1.39 8.61 0.78
N GLY A 105 -0.45 8.35 -0.10
CA GLY A 105 0.97 8.58 0.17
C GLY A 105 1.77 8.98 -1.04
N ILE A 106 2.93 9.59 -0.76
CA ILE A 106 3.95 9.90 -1.76
C ILE A 106 5.26 9.26 -1.29
N GLY A 107 5.75 8.31 -2.08
CA GLY A 107 7.07 7.72 -1.94
C GLY A 107 8.16 8.61 -2.55
N TRP A 108 9.41 8.22 -2.36
CA TRP A 108 10.56 8.96 -2.88
C TRP A 108 11.17 8.33 -4.13
N LEU A 109 10.78 7.10 -4.46
CA LEU A 109 11.32 6.34 -5.58
C LEU A 109 10.35 6.38 -6.78
N PRO A 110 10.68 7.10 -7.87
CA PRO A 110 9.78 7.33 -9.00
C PRO A 110 9.62 6.14 -9.97
N MET A 111 9.99 4.92 -9.55
CA MET A 111 9.97 3.70 -10.37
C MET A 111 8.57 3.07 -10.56
N GLY A 112 7.52 3.69 -10.01
CA GLY A 112 6.14 3.19 -10.10
C GLY A 112 5.28 3.76 -8.99
N GLY A 113 4.10 3.20 -8.77
CA GLY A 113 3.27 3.46 -7.60
C GLY A 113 2.70 2.13 -7.11
N TYR A 114 1.77 2.18 -6.17
CA TYR A 114 0.99 0.98 -5.85
C TYR A 114 -0.35 1.33 -5.21
N VAL A 115 -1.32 0.44 -5.44
CA VAL A 115 -2.60 0.42 -4.75
C VAL A 115 -2.73 -0.90 -3.99
N LYS A 116 -2.81 -0.83 -2.67
CA LYS A 116 -3.03 -2.01 -1.84
C LYS A 116 -4.54 -2.26 -1.71
N ILE A 117 -5.00 -3.40 -2.22
CA ILE A 117 -6.40 -3.83 -2.15
C ILE A 117 -6.58 -4.85 -1.02
N ALA A 118 -7.57 -4.63 -0.17
CA ALA A 118 -7.87 -5.49 0.97
C ALA A 118 -8.25 -6.90 0.51
N GLY A 119 -7.61 -7.93 1.07
CA GLY A 119 -7.90 -9.33 0.79
C GLY A 119 -7.31 -9.87 -0.52
N MET A 120 -6.59 -9.06 -1.28
CA MET A 120 -5.75 -9.53 -2.40
C MET A 120 -4.30 -9.63 -1.91
N VAL A 121 -3.68 -10.78 -2.14
CA VAL A 121 -2.23 -10.94 -1.94
C VAL A 121 -1.54 -10.02 -2.95
N ASP A 122 -0.68 -9.13 -2.46
CA ASP A 122 0.07 -8.20 -3.30
C ASP A 122 1.21 -8.95 -3.98
N GLU A 123 0.96 -9.43 -5.20
CA GLU A 123 1.93 -10.20 -6.01
C GLU A 123 3.20 -9.41 -6.34
N SER A 124 3.17 -8.07 -6.22
CA SER A 124 4.30 -7.20 -6.60
C SER A 124 5.40 -7.10 -5.54
N MET A 125 5.12 -7.52 -4.31
CA MET A 125 6.03 -7.42 -3.16
C MET A 125 6.50 -8.78 -2.63
N ASP A 126 6.06 -9.88 -3.23
CA ASP A 126 6.27 -11.22 -2.68
C ASP A 126 7.30 -12.02 -3.48
N THR A 127 8.59 -11.72 -3.28
CA THR A 127 9.70 -12.53 -3.83
C THR A 127 9.76 -13.94 -3.24
N ARG A 128 8.83 -14.30 -2.35
CA ARG A 128 8.77 -15.56 -1.59
C ARG A 128 7.53 -16.42 -1.93
N ALA A 129 6.64 -15.94 -2.82
CA ALA A 129 5.47 -16.69 -3.25
C ALA A 129 5.79 -17.90 -4.15
N ILE A 130 7.02 -18.03 -4.64
CA ILE A 130 7.45 -19.19 -5.46
C ILE A 130 7.59 -20.47 -4.60
N GLU A 131 7.64 -20.37 -3.27
CA GLU A 131 7.92 -21.53 -2.39
C GLU A 131 6.70 -22.28 -1.82
N LYS A 132 5.46 -21.86 -2.09
CA LYS A 132 4.29 -22.60 -1.61
C LYS A 132 3.79 -23.55 -2.70
N PRO A 133 4.02 -24.88 -2.61
CA PRO A 133 3.32 -25.81 -3.49
C PRO A 133 1.81 -25.71 -3.25
N ALA A 134 1.05 -25.71 -4.34
CA ALA A 134 -0.41 -25.68 -4.32
C ALA A 134 -0.94 -26.81 -3.43
N GLN A 135 -1.60 -26.45 -2.33
CA GLN A 135 -2.27 -27.44 -1.49
C GLN A 135 -3.57 -27.86 -2.19
N PRO A 136 -3.81 -29.16 -2.42
CA PRO A 136 -5.06 -29.62 -3.00
C PRO A 136 -6.21 -29.34 -2.02
N VAL A 137 -7.30 -28.76 -2.54
CA VAL A 137 -8.56 -28.61 -1.80
C VAL A 137 -9.12 -30.02 -1.58
N GLY A 138 -8.85 -30.59 -0.41
CA GLY A 138 -9.54 -31.79 0.07
C GLY A 138 -10.97 -31.41 0.42
N ILE A 139 -11.92 -31.79 -0.42
CA ILE A 139 -13.35 -31.78 -0.09
C ILE A 139 -13.63 -33.09 0.67
N PRO A 140 -14.37 -33.06 1.80
CA PRO A 140 -14.73 -34.24 2.57
C PRO A 140 -15.56 -35.27 1.80
#